data_AF-A0A6F8TSB7-F1
#
_entry.id   AF-A0A6F8TSB7-F1
#
_cell.length_a   1.000
_cell.length_b   1.000
_cell.length_c   1.000
_cell.angle_alpha   90.00
_cell.angle_beta   90.00
_cell.angle_gamma   90.00
#
_symmetry.space_group_name_H-M   'P 1'
#
loop_
_entity.id
_entity.type
_entity.pdbx_description
1 polymer ?
#
loop_
_entity_poly.entity_id
_entity_poly.type
_entity_poly.pdbx_seq_one_letter_code
_entity_poly.pdbx_strand_id
1 'polypeptide(L)'
;MDKIRMNQWIKNNIKFVIRLKNDIRIQVEEEREIPEGSRDQILRDAKVILGVEKKMEPVRLVEYQDENGKVYKVATTRWDLTPSEIADIYKNRWIIEIFFKWIKQSLRFVNVWSTKPKGIWNQMFIAMITYILTLMVKLKTKSQKSMLSILRHIQIYLHRTWGDLQAALDYTPKRTSRGRQKIPDKPPKEVDFGSVALIVKQRKKQVKRMIK
;
A
#
# COMPACT_ATOMS: atom_id res chain seq x y z
N MET A 1 -6.41 12.02 -17.61
CA MET A 1 -7.51 11.16 -17.11
C MET A 1 -8.60 11.24 -18.16
N ASP A 2 -9.00 10.10 -18.72
CA ASP A 2 -9.79 10.08 -19.95
C ASP A 2 -11.27 10.30 -19.64
N LYS A 3 -11.71 11.56 -19.70
CA LYS A 3 -13.10 11.95 -19.47
C LYS A 3 -14.09 11.17 -20.34
N ILE A 4 -13.66 10.80 -21.55
CA ILE A 4 -14.45 10.01 -22.51
C ILE A 4 -14.85 8.65 -21.91
N ARG A 5 -13.94 7.96 -21.22
CA ARG A 5 -14.22 6.65 -20.62
C ARG A 5 -15.18 6.73 -19.44
N MET A 6 -15.06 7.78 -18.62
CA MET A 6 -16.02 8.02 -17.54
C MET A 6 -17.43 8.22 -18.09
N ASN A 7 -17.60 9.04 -19.14
CA ASN A 7 -18.90 9.20 -19.77
C ASN A 7 -19.46 7.89 -20.34
N GLN A 8 -18.61 7.03 -20.92
CA GLN A 8 -19.05 5.70 -21.37
C GLN A 8 -19.51 4.83 -20.18
N TRP A 9 -18.81 4.86 -19.06
CA TRP A 9 -19.21 4.11 -17.86
C TRP A 9 -20.53 4.61 -17.30
N ILE A 10 -20.75 5.92 -17.26
CA ILE A 10 -22.02 6.48 -16.80
C ILE A 10 -23.16 6.06 -17.73
N LYS A 11 -22.99 6.17 -19.06
CA LYS A 11 -23.96 5.70 -20.05
C LYS A 11 -24.27 4.20 -19.94
N ASN A 12 -23.26 3.39 -19.61
CA ASN A 12 -23.41 1.95 -19.43
C ASN A 12 -23.89 1.57 -18.02
N ASN A 13 -24.24 2.54 -17.17
CA ASN A 13 -24.66 2.35 -15.78
C ASN A 13 -23.62 1.59 -14.91
N ILE A 14 -22.33 1.78 -15.21
CA ILE A 14 -21.22 1.18 -14.48
C ILE A 14 -20.86 2.09 -13.31
N LYS A 15 -21.01 1.58 -12.09
CA LYS A 15 -20.62 2.27 -10.85
C LYS A 15 -19.10 2.22 -10.67
N PHE A 16 -18.47 3.36 -10.41
CA PHE A 16 -17.03 3.43 -10.19
C PHE A 16 -16.64 4.37 -9.05
N VAL A 17 -15.41 4.23 -8.56
CA VAL A 17 -14.75 5.10 -7.58
C VAL A 17 -13.35 5.40 -8.10
N ILE A 18 -13.04 6.67 -8.37
CA ILE A 18 -11.80 7.10 -9.05
C ILE A 18 -11.20 8.30 -8.35
N ARG A 19 -9.91 8.27 -8.08
CA ARG A 19 -9.21 9.47 -7.61
C ARG A 19 -8.98 10.47 -8.73
N LEU A 20 -9.37 11.71 -8.50
CA LEU A 20 -9.06 12.85 -9.34
C LEU A 20 -7.62 13.34 -9.12
N LYS A 21 -6.98 13.82 -10.19
CA LYS A 21 -5.74 14.59 -10.10
C LYS A 21 -6.05 16.05 -9.79
N ASN A 22 -5.09 16.76 -9.20
CA ASN A 22 -5.26 18.14 -8.74
C ASN A 22 -5.59 19.12 -9.88
N ASP A 23 -5.14 18.86 -11.11
CA ASP A 23 -5.29 19.78 -12.25
C ASP A 23 -6.66 19.74 -12.94
N ILE A 24 -7.65 19.06 -12.35
CA ILE A 24 -8.97 18.92 -12.95
C ILE A 24 -9.82 20.12 -12.54
N ARG A 25 -10.30 20.88 -13.53
CA ARG A 25 -11.32 21.92 -13.33
C ARG A 25 -12.63 21.25 -12.92
N ILE A 26 -13.16 21.65 -11.77
CA ILE A 26 -14.37 21.11 -11.15
C ILE A 26 -15.39 22.25 -11.06
N GLN A 27 -16.58 22.05 -11.61
CA GLN A 27 -17.73 22.92 -11.36
C GLN A 27 -18.63 22.23 -10.34
N VAL A 28 -18.87 22.89 -9.21
CA VAL A 28 -19.71 22.35 -8.14
C VAL A 28 -21.14 22.80 -8.37
N GLU A 29 -22.06 21.85 -8.42
CA GLU A 29 -23.50 22.13 -8.55
C GLU A 29 -24.18 22.18 -7.18
N GLU A 30 -23.95 21.16 -6.35
CA GLU A 30 -24.61 21.03 -5.05
C GLU A 30 -23.60 20.51 -4.02
N GLU A 31 -23.50 21.18 -2.87
CA GLU A 31 -22.78 20.66 -1.71
C GLU A 31 -23.76 19.95 -0.78
N ARG A 32 -23.38 18.78 -0.27
CA ARG A 32 -24.16 18.04 0.73
C ARG A 32 -23.55 18.24 2.10
N GLU A 33 -24.43 18.24 3.11
CA GLU A 33 -24.02 18.24 4.50
C GLU A 33 -23.21 16.97 4.81
N ILE A 34 -22.09 17.18 5.50
CA ILE A 34 -21.18 16.11 5.87
C ILE A 34 -21.73 15.49 7.16
N PRO A 35 -22.00 14.18 7.21
CA PRO A 35 -22.42 13.54 8.45
C PRO A 35 -21.29 13.63 9.50
N GLU A 36 -21.56 14.36 10.57
CA GLU A 36 -20.69 14.50 11.74
C GLU A 36 -20.57 13.15 12.46
N GLY A 37 -19.34 12.62 12.58
CA GLY A 37 -19.06 11.32 13.20
C GLY A 37 -18.25 10.34 12.34
N SER A 38 -17.79 10.77 11.17
CA SER A 38 -16.98 9.95 10.27
C SER A 38 -15.55 9.76 10.80
N ARG A 39 -15.06 8.51 10.82
CA ARG A 39 -13.68 8.17 11.26
C ARG A 39 -12.61 8.80 10.37
N ASP A 40 -12.92 8.93 9.08
CA ASP A 40 -12.11 9.65 8.11
C ASP A 40 -12.54 11.12 8.10
N GLN A 41 -11.57 12.03 8.22
CA GLN A 41 -11.80 13.48 8.15
C GLN A 41 -12.26 13.86 6.73
N ILE A 42 -13.55 13.68 6.47
CA ILE A 42 -14.20 14.08 5.21
C ILE A 42 -14.26 15.61 5.22
N LEU A 43 -13.66 16.21 4.19
CA LEU A 43 -13.59 17.65 4.03
C LEU A 43 -14.74 18.18 3.16
N ARG A 44 -15.19 17.38 2.19
CA ARG A 44 -16.20 17.82 1.22
C ARG A 44 -16.95 16.64 0.62
N ASP A 45 -18.26 16.75 0.52
CA ASP A 45 -19.11 15.89 -0.30
C ASP A 45 -19.97 16.78 -1.21
N ALA A 46 -19.78 16.66 -2.52
CA ALA A 46 -20.41 17.56 -3.48
C ALA A 46 -20.75 16.87 -4.79
N LYS A 47 -21.85 17.26 -5.42
CA LYS A 47 -22.17 16.90 -6.80
C LYS A 47 -21.45 17.86 -7.74
N VAL A 48 -20.63 17.32 -8.64
CA VAL A 48 -19.75 18.11 -9.49
C VAL A 48 -19.78 17.66 -10.95
N ILE A 49 -19.61 18.61 -11.86
CA ILE A 49 -19.32 18.35 -13.26
C ILE A 49 -17.81 18.49 -13.48
N LEU A 50 -17.21 17.47 -14.10
CA LEU A 50 -15.76 17.42 -14.34
C LEU A 50 -15.41 18.05 -15.71
N GLY A 51 -14.88 19.27 -15.70
CA GLY A 51 -14.46 19.98 -16.90
C GLY A 51 -15.19 21.30 -17.14
N VAL A 52 -14.85 21.95 -18.25
CA VAL A 52 -15.39 23.27 -18.63
C VAL A 52 -16.61 23.12 -19.55
N GLU A 53 -16.70 22.02 -20.29
CA GLU A 53 -17.83 21.72 -21.17
C GLU A 53 -18.86 20.84 -20.44
N LYS A 54 -20.14 21.23 -20.48
CA LYS A 54 -21.32 20.47 -19.99
C LYS A 54 -21.57 19.11 -20.68
N LYS A 55 -20.58 18.56 -21.37
CA LYS A 55 -20.69 17.23 -22.02
C LYS A 55 -20.53 16.06 -21.03
N MET A 56 -20.25 16.34 -19.77
CA MET A 56 -20.07 15.34 -18.72
C MET A 56 -21.28 15.32 -17.81
N GLU A 57 -21.79 14.12 -17.53
CA GLU A 57 -22.86 13.95 -16.54
C GLU A 57 -22.30 14.24 -15.13
N PRO A 58 -23.14 14.73 -14.21
CA PRO A 58 -22.72 15.08 -12.86
C PRO A 58 -22.29 13.83 -12.08
N VAL A 59 -21.17 13.94 -11.38
CA VAL A 59 -20.55 12.88 -10.58
C VAL A 59 -20.42 13.36 -9.14
N ARG A 60 -20.49 12.48 -8.15
CA ARG A 60 -20.23 12.82 -6.75
C ARG A 60 -18.73 12.94 -6.50
N LEU A 61 -18.31 13.99 -5.83
CA LEU A 61 -16.95 14.26 -5.38
C LEU A 61 -16.90 14.15 -3.86
N VAL A 62 -16.04 13.25 -3.38
CA VAL A 62 -15.71 13.11 -1.97
C VAL A 62 -14.25 13.50 -1.78
N GLU A 63 -14.01 14.52 -0.97
CA GLU A 63 -12.67 14.92 -0.52
C GLU A 63 -12.48 14.46 0.92
N TYR A 64 -11.42 13.70 1.18
CA TYR A 64 -11.10 13.24 2.53
C TYR A 64 -9.60 13.36 2.81
N GLN A 65 -9.25 13.49 4.08
CA GLN A 65 -7.89 13.58 4.56
C GLN A 65 -7.46 12.26 5.21
N ASP A 66 -6.30 11.76 4.80
CA ASP A 66 -5.67 10.56 5.35
C ASP A 66 -4.92 10.88 6.66
N GLU A 67 -4.56 9.86 7.45
CA GLU A 67 -3.89 10.02 8.76
C GLU A 67 -2.58 10.83 8.66
N ASN A 68 -1.93 10.78 7.50
CA ASN A 68 -0.71 11.53 7.19
C ASN A 68 -0.96 13.00 6.77
N GLY A 69 -2.18 13.50 6.90
CA GLY A 69 -2.56 14.87 6.49
C GLY A 69 -2.70 15.07 4.99
N LYS A 70 -2.69 13.99 4.20
CA LYS A 70 -2.77 14.08 2.73
C LYS A 70 -4.23 14.07 2.28
N VAL A 71 -4.61 15.08 1.50
CA VAL A 71 -5.96 15.19 0.93
C VAL A 71 -6.08 14.38 -0.35
N TYR A 72 -7.14 13.58 -0.44
CA TYR A 72 -7.52 12.79 -1.59
C TYR A 72 -8.87 13.27 -2.11
N LYS A 73 -8.96 13.46 -3.43
CA LYS A 73 -10.18 13.82 -4.15
C LYS A 73 -10.67 12.61 -4.93
N VAL A 74 -11.87 12.12 -4.64
CA VAL A 74 -12.42 10.91 -5.24
C VAL A 74 -13.76 11.22 -5.91
N ALA A 75 -13.87 10.90 -7.19
CA ALA A 75 -15.10 10.98 -7.97
C ALA A 75 -15.81 9.61 -8.00
N THR A 76 -17.12 9.60 -7.82
CA THR A 76 -17.93 8.39 -7.86
C THR A 76 -19.35 8.64 -8.38
N THR A 77 -19.93 7.64 -9.03
CA THR A 77 -21.36 7.62 -9.39
C THR A 77 -22.20 6.91 -8.31
N ARG A 78 -21.58 6.49 -7.20
CA ARG A 78 -22.26 5.80 -6.09
C ARG A 78 -22.85 6.80 -5.11
N TRP A 79 -24.16 6.94 -5.17
CA TRP A 79 -24.97 7.73 -4.23
C TRP A 79 -25.51 6.88 -3.08
N ASP A 80 -25.42 5.55 -3.20
CA ASP A 80 -25.89 4.55 -2.25
C ASP A 80 -25.03 4.45 -0.98
N LEU A 81 -23.77 4.89 -1.03
CA LEU A 81 -22.80 4.76 0.05
C LEU A 81 -22.56 6.07 0.79
N THR A 82 -22.13 5.96 2.04
CA THR A 82 -21.61 7.09 2.81
C THR A 82 -20.26 7.55 2.26
N PRO A 83 -19.86 8.82 2.46
CA PRO A 83 -18.56 9.29 2.00
C PRO A 83 -17.39 8.56 2.68
N SER A 84 -17.57 8.07 3.91
CA SER A 84 -16.57 7.23 4.62
C SER A 84 -16.38 5.89 3.91
N GLU A 85 -17.46 5.22 3.49
CA GLU A 85 -17.34 3.96 2.74
C GLU A 85 -16.69 4.17 1.38
N ILE A 86 -16.94 5.32 0.72
CA ILE A 86 -16.26 5.67 -0.54
C ILE A 86 -14.75 5.86 -0.30
N ALA A 87 -14.37 6.49 0.80
CA ALA A 87 -12.97 6.63 1.20
C ALA A 87 -12.33 5.24 1.45
N ASP A 88 -13.01 4.36 2.16
CA ASP A 88 -12.54 2.98 2.41
C ASP A 88 -12.39 2.16 1.13
N ILE A 89 -13.33 2.27 0.19
CA ILE A 89 -13.22 1.64 -1.13
C ILE A 89 -11.98 2.15 -1.86
N TYR A 90 -11.70 3.46 -1.79
CA TYR A 90 -10.50 4.00 -2.40
C TYR A 90 -9.22 3.56 -1.68
N LYS A 91 -9.21 3.46 -0.34
CA LYS A 91 -8.08 2.91 0.44
C LYS A 91 -7.79 1.46 0.07
N ASN A 92 -8.82 0.66 -0.17
CA ASN A 92 -8.69 -0.74 -0.62
C ASN A 92 -7.96 -0.88 -1.97
N ARG A 93 -7.82 0.21 -2.75
CA ARG A 93 -6.94 0.22 -3.92
C ARG A 93 -5.51 -0.21 -3.56
N TRP A 94 -4.98 0.15 -2.39
CA TRP A 94 -3.61 -0.23 -1.99
C TRP A 94 -3.46 -1.74 -1.80
N ILE A 95 -4.54 -2.45 -1.46
CA ILE A 95 -4.53 -3.91 -1.32
C ILE A 95 -4.13 -4.58 -2.64
N ILE A 96 -4.55 -4.03 -3.79
CA ILE A 96 -4.16 -4.57 -5.10
C ILE A 96 -2.66 -4.45 -5.35
N GLU A 97 -2.03 -3.37 -4.86
CA GLU A 97 -0.58 -3.18 -4.99
C GLU A 97 0.17 -4.18 -4.12
N ILE A 98 -0.33 -4.42 -2.90
CA ILE A 98 0.21 -5.46 -2.00
C ILE A 98 0.06 -6.85 -2.64
N PHE A 99 -1.07 -7.13 -3.29
CA PHE A 99 -1.30 -8.36 -4.03
C PHE A 99 -0.28 -8.55 -5.16
N PHE A 100 -0.13 -7.55 -6.04
CA PHE A 100 0.85 -7.63 -7.13
C PHE A 100 2.30 -7.68 -6.63
N LYS A 101 2.61 -6.95 -5.56
CA LYS A 101 3.91 -7.02 -4.88
C LYS A 101 4.17 -8.43 -4.38
N TRP A 102 3.17 -9.06 -3.76
CA TRP A 102 3.27 -10.43 -3.29
C TRP A 102 3.52 -11.39 -4.46
N ILE A 103 2.73 -11.32 -5.54
CA ILE A 103 2.91 -12.20 -6.71
C ILE A 103 4.32 -12.07 -7.29
N LYS A 104 4.78 -10.84 -7.50
CA LYS A 104 6.13 -10.60 -8.04
C LYS A 104 7.22 -11.17 -7.13
N GLN A 105 7.05 -11.08 -5.81
CA GLN A 105 8.04 -11.51 -4.83
C GLN A 105 8.00 -13.02 -4.51
N SER A 106 6.83 -13.65 -4.52
CA SER A 106 6.64 -15.04 -4.11
C SER A 106 6.94 -16.04 -5.23
N LEU A 107 6.70 -15.67 -6.49
CA LEU A 107 6.65 -16.62 -7.62
C LEU A 107 7.81 -16.48 -8.61
N ARG A 108 8.86 -15.72 -8.27
CA ARG A 108 9.96 -15.37 -9.21
C ARG A 108 9.43 -14.95 -10.58
N PHE A 109 8.27 -14.29 -10.62
CA PHE A 109 7.52 -13.97 -11.84
C PHE A 109 8.30 -13.04 -12.80
N VAL A 110 9.39 -12.44 -12.31
CA VAL A 110 10.30 -11.62 -13.11
C VAL A 110 11.06 -12.45 -14.16
N ASN A 111 11.31 -13.74 -13.88
CA ASN A 111 11.98 -14.63 -14.82
C ASN A 111 10.94 -15.53 -15.49
N VAL A 112 10.59 -15.20 -16.72
CA VAL A 112 9.66 -15.98 -17.54
C VAL A 112 10.36 -17.28 -17.96
N TRP A 113 9.74 -18.45 -17.70
CA TRP A 113 10.31 -19.74 -18.07
C TRP A 113 10.08 -20.12 -19.54
N SER A 114 9.14 -19.47 -20.23
CA SER A 114 8.78 -19.77 -21.61
C SER A 114 8.67 -18.49 -22.44
N THR A 115 9.35 -18.43 -23.58
CA THR A 115 9.28 -17.31 -24.53
C THR A 115 7.97 -17.26 -25.33
N LYS A 116 7.19 -18.35 -25.35
CA LYS A 116 5.89 -18.40 -26.03
C LYS A 116 4.79 -17.67 -25.22
N PRO A 117 3.87 -16.94 -25.86
CA PRO A 117 2.82 -16.17 -25.17
C PRO A 117 1.92 -17.07 -24.31
N LYS A 118 1.58 -18.27 -24.78
CA LYS A 118 0.80 -19.26 -24.00
C LYS A 118 1.47 -19.65 -22.69
N GLY A 119 2.81 -19.76 -22.67
CA GLY A 119 3.55 -20.09 -21.46
C GLY A 119 3.47 -18.98 -20.40
N ILE A 120 3.46 -17.72 -20.83
CA ILE A 120 3.29 -16.55 -19.96
C ILE A 120 1.90 -16.56 -19.31
N TRP A 121 0.84 -16.81 -20.12
CA TRP A 121 -0.51 -16.93 -19.61
C TRP A 121 -0.65 -18.05 -18.57
N ASN A 122 -0.11 -19.23 -18.86
CA ASN A 122 -0.13 -20.36 -17.93
C ASN A 122 0.62 -20.04 -16.63
N GLN A 123 1.79 -19.41 -16.72
CA GLN A 123 2.55 -18.97 -15.54
C GLN A 123 1.75 -17.98 -14.69
N MET A 124 1.01 -17.06 -15.31
CA MET A 124 0.13 -16.13 -14.61
C MET A 124 -1.03 -16.83 -13.92
N PHE A 125 -1.69 -17.78 -14.59
CA PHE A 125 -2.78 -18.55 -13.98
C PHE A 125 -2.31 -19.39 -12.80
N ILE A 126 -1.17 -20.09 -12.93
CA ILE A 126 -0.57 -20.86 -11.81
C ILE A 126 -0.21 -19.94 -10.64
N ALA A 127 0.33 -18.75 -10.92
CA ALA A 127 0.62 -17.73 -9.91
C ALA A 127 -0.64 -17.31 -9.13
N MET A 128 -1.73 -17.04 -9.84
CA MET A 128 -3.02 -16.67 -9.22
C MET A 128 -3.60 -17.82 -8.40
N ILE A 129 -3.58 -19.05 -8.92
CA ILE A 129 -4.07 -20.23 -8.20
C ILE A 129 -3.26 -20.45 -6.91
N THR A 130 -1.93 -20.36 -6.98
CA THR A 130 -1.06 -20.50 -5.81
C THR A 130 -1.36 -19.45 -4.74
N TYR A 131 -1.62 -18.20 -5.14
CA TYR A 131 -2.04 -17.16 -4.19
C TYR A 131 -3.34 -17.53 -3.48
N ILE A 132 -4.37 -17.91 -4.24
CA ILE A 132 -5.68 -18.26 -3.69
C ILE A 132 -5.57 -19.45 -2.73
N LEU A 133 -4.83 -20.49 -3.10
CA LEU A 133 -4.61 -21.66 -2.23
C LEU A 133 -3.90 -21.28 -0.94
N THR A 134 -2.84 -20.47 -1.03
CA THR A 134 -2.12 -19.99 0.15
C THR A 134 -3.03 -19.14 1.06
N LEU A 135 -3.90 -18.32 0.46
CA LEU A 135 -4.83 -17.47 1.19
C LEU A 135 -5.88 -18.33 1.90
N MET A 136 -6.38 -19.35 1.22
CA MET A 136 -7.34 -20.29 1.77
C MET A 136 -6.76 -21.07 2.96
N VAL A 137 -5.50 -21.52 2.87
CA VAL A 137 -4.79 -22.16 4.00
C VAL A 137 -4.65 -21.19 5.17
N LYS A 138 -4.30 -19.93 4.90
CA LYS A 138 -4.21 -18.90 5.94
C LYS A 138 -5.54 -18.68 6.65
N LEU A 139 -6.63 -18.57 5.89
CA LEU A 139 -7.99 -18.37 6.43
C LEU A 139 -8.46 -19.57 7.26
N LYS A 140 -8.24 -20.80 6.78
CA LYS A 140 -8.62 -22.03 7.51
C LYS A 140 -7.84 -22.20 8.82
N THR A 141 -6.54 -21.94 8.79
CA THR A 141 -5.66 -22.15 9.96
C THR A 141 -5.70 -20.95 10.94
N LYS A 142 -6.30 -19.81 10.54
CA LYS A 142 -6.26 -18.53 11.28
C LYS A 142 -4.84 -18.13 11.74
N SER A 143 -3.82 -18.55 10.99
CA SER A 143 -2.43 -18.36 11.38
C SER A 143 -2.01 -16.90 11.26
N GLN A 144 -1.29 -16.40 12.26
CA GLN A 144 -0.72 -15.05 12.28
C GLN A 144 0.57 -14.92 11.43
N LYS A 145 1.01 -16.02 10.80
CA LYS A 145 2.22 -16.03 9.96
C LYS A 145 2.04 -15.20 8.68
N SER A 146 3.16 -14.68 8.16
CA SER A 146 3.18 -13.94 6.90
C SER A 146 2.82 -14.85 5.72
N MET A 147 2.23 -14.28 4.68
CA MET A 147 1.78 -15.02 3.50
C MET A 147 2.91 -15.82 2.82
N LEU A 148 4.13 -15.25 2.77
CA LEU A 148 5.31 -15.93 2.25
C LEU A 148 5.77 -17.09 3.15
N SER A 149 5.64 -16.94 4.47
CA SER A 149 5.98 -18.00 5.41
C SER A 149 5.05 -19.20 5.19
N ILE A 150 3.74 -18.97 5.08
CA ILE A 150 2.75 -20.02 4.82
C ILE A 150 3.06 -20.73 3.50
N LEU A 151 3.34 -19.98 2.41
CA LEU A 151 3.74 -20.57 1.14
C LEU A 151 4.97 -21.48 1.27
N ARG A 152 6.00 -21.07 2.02
CA ARG A 152 7.18 -21.90 2.27
C ARG A 152 6.85 -23.16 3.07
N HIS A 153 5.98 -23.06 4.08
CA HIS A 153 5.55 -24.25 4.83
C HIS A 153 4.77 -25.20 3.91
N ILE A 154 3.89 -24.70 3.04
CA ILE A 154 3.21 -25.53 2.04
C ILE A 154 4.23 -26.24 1.14
N GLN A 155 5.27 -25.55 0.69
CA GLN A 155 6.33 -26.15 -0.14
C GLN A 155 7.14 -27.22 0.61
N ILE A 156 7.52 -26.97 1.86
CA ILE A 156 8.32 -27.90 2.68
C ILE A 156 7.50 -29.15 3.05
N TYR A 157 6.23 -28.96 3.40
CA TYR A 157 5.34 -30.03 3.88
C TYR A 157 4.48 -30.62 2.75
N LEU A 158 4.79 -30.34 1.48
CA LEU A 158 4.02 -30.83 0.33
C LEU A 158 3.91 -32.35 0.28
N HIS A 159 4.95 -33.04 0.76
CA HIS A 159 5.05 -34.51 0.80
C HIS A 159 4.58 -35.11 2.14
N ARG A 160 4.09 -34.29 3.07
CA ARG A 160 3.68 -34.67 4.43
C ARG A 160 2.16 -34.63 4.57
N THR A 161 1.68 -35.08 5.72
CA THR A 161 0.24 -35.05 6.02
C THR A 161 -0.22 -33.63 6.36
N TRP A 162 -1.53 -33.37 6.25
CA TRP A 162 -2.11 -32.09 6.66
C TRP A 162 -1.86 -31.79 8.15
N GLY A 163 -1.87 -32.81 9.01
CA GLY A 163 -1.60 -32.66 10.45
C GLY A 163 -0.20 -32.10 10.73
N ASP A 164 0.82 -32.57 10.01
CA ASP A 164 2.19 -32.07 10.14
C ASP A 164 2.31 -30.60 9.72
N LEU A 165 1.62 -30.22 8.64
CA LEU A 165 1.58 -28.85 8.15
C LEU A 165 0.89 -27.93 9.18
N GLN A 166 -0.24 -28.36 9.74
CA GLN A 166 -0.96 -27.58 10.74
C GLN A 166 -0.11 -27.40 12.01
N ALA A 167 0.52 -28.47 12.51
CA ALA A 167 1.44 -28.38 13.64
C ALA A 167 2.60 -27.41 13.36
N ALA A 168 3.16 -27.43 12.15
CA ALA A 168 4.21 -26.51 11.76
C ALA A 168 3.73 -25.05 11.64
N LEU A 169 2.50 -24.82 11.21
CA LEU A 169 1.90 -23.49 11.15
C LEU A 169 1.61 -22.91 12.55
N ASP A 170 1.18 -23.74 13.48
CA ASP A 170 0.86 -23.34 14.87
C ASP A 170 2.11 -23.24 15.75
N TYR A 171 3.22 -23.86 15.33
CA TYR A 171 4.49 -23.80 16.05
C TYR A 171 5.00 -22.37 16.24
N THR A 172 5.26 -22.02 17.51
CA THR A 172 5.93 -20.79 17.94
C THR A 172 7.38 -21.09 18.35
N PRO A 173 8.37 -20.33 17.85
CA PRO A 173 9.76 -20.60 18.14
C PRO A 173 10.08 -20.30 19.61
N LYS A 174 10.63 -21.29 20.32
CA LYS A 174 10.99 -21.16 21.75
C LYS A 174 12.18 -20.22 22.01
N ARG A 175 13.00 -19.94 21.00
CA ARG A 175 14.24 -19.15 21.13
C ARG A 175 14.23 -17.99 20.15
N THR A 176 14.33 -16.77 20.67
CA THR A 176 14.62 -15.58 19.87
C THR A 176 16.13 -15.36 19.87
N SER A 177 16.75 -15.31 18.68
CA SER A 177 18.13 -14.81 18.58
C SER A 177 18.06 -13.30 18.40
N ARG A 178 19.05 -12.57 18.95
CA ARG A 178 19.18 -11.11 18.75
C ARG A 178 19.50 -10.73 17.30
N GLY A 179 19.56 -11.71 16.39
CA GLY A 179 19.91 -11.54 15.00
C GLY A 179 21.35 -11.04 14.82
N ARG A 180 21.65 -10.57 13.62
CA ARG A 180 22.90 -9.87 13.32
C ARG A 180 22.89 -8.53 14.04
N GLN A 181 23.68 -8.41 15.11
CA GLN A 181 23.86 -7.15 15.81
C GLN A 181 24.91 -6.32 15.07
N LYS A 182 24.62 -5.02 14.86
CA LYS A 182 25.68 -4.09 14.44
C LYS A 182 26.70 -4.05 15.57
N ILE A 183 27.94 -4.42 15.25
CA ILE A 183 29.06 -4.20 16.16
C ILE A 183 29.20 -2.68 16.26
N PRO A 184 29.21 -2.09 17.46
CA PRO A 184 29.44 -0.65 17.61
C PRO A 184 30.79 -0.29 16.97
N ASP A 185 30.83 0.83 16.26
CA ASP A 185 32.07 1.32 15.65
C ASP A 185 33.12 1.44 16.76
N LYS A 186 34.30 0.86 16.53
CA LYS A 186 35.40 0.93 17.48
C LYS A 186 35.76 2.42 17.66
N PRO A 187 35.87 2.94 18.89
CA PRO A 187 36.26 4.33 19.06
C PRO A 187 37.60 4.56 18.35
N PRO A 188 37.78 5.71 17.68
CA PRO A 188 39.04 6.02 17.03
C PRO A 188 40.14 5.92 18.08
N LYS A 189 41.16 5.09 17.81
CA LYS A 189 42.33 5.05 18.68
C LYS A 189 42.96 6.44 18.65
N GLU A 190 43.20 7.03 19.81
CA GLU A 190 44.08 8.18 19.91
C GLU A 190 45.45 7.74 19.36
N VAL A 191 45.81 8.28 18.21
CA VAL A 191 47.13 8.06 17.63
C VAL A 191 48.04 9.05 18.34
N ASP A 192 48.94 8.55 19.18
CA ASP A 192 49.98 9.36 19.78
C ASP A 192 51.05 9.63 18.72
N PHE A 193 51.05 10.87 18.19
CA PHE A 193 52.02 11.31 17.19
C PHE A 193 53.35 11.76 17.84
N GLY A 194 53.51 11.59 19.15
CA GLY A 194 54.68 12.07 19.89
C GLY A 194 54.90 13.59 19.73
N SER A 195 56.13 14.03 19.96
CA SER A 195 56.53 15.44 19.90
C SER A 195 56.63 16.03 18.49
N VAL A 196 56.21 15.29 17.45
CA VAL A 196 56.41 15.69 16.05
C VAL A 196 55.31 16.64 15.55
N ALA A 197 54.13 16.69 16.19
CA ALA A 197 53.08 17.63 15.81
C ALA A 197 52.25 18.12 17.01
N LEU A 198 52.24 19.44 17.25
CA LEU A 198 51.28 20.10 18.13
C LEU A 198 49.90 20.08 17.46
N ILE A 199 49.00 19.20 17.92
CA ILE A 199 47.58 19.26 17.54
C ILE A 199 46.97 20.50 18.23
N VAL A 200 46.83 21.60 17.48
CA VAL A 200 46.08 22.77 17.95
C VAL A 200 44.61 22.37 18.07
N LYS A 201 44.13 22.18 19.32
CA LYS A 201 42.73 21.91 19.62
C LYS A 201 41.89 23.10 19.12
N GLN A 202 41.15 22.91 18.03
CA GLN A 202 40.24 23.95 17.54
C GLN A 202 39.19 24.25 18.63
N ARG A 203 39.27 25.43 19.25
CA ARG A 203 38.24 25.94 20.17
C ARG A 203 36.95 26.14 19.37
N LYS A 204 35.90 25.36 19.66
CA LYS A 204 34.55 25.60 19.13
C LYS A 204 34.09 27.00 19.54
N LYS A 205 33.87 27.89 18.56
CA LYS A 205 33.24 29.20 18.79
C LYS A 205 31.83 28.98 19.37
N GLN A 206 31.58 29.50 20.57
CA GLN A 206 30.22 29.57 21.13
C GLN A 206 29.43 30.60 20.32
N VAL A 207 28.46 30.13 19.53
CA VAL A 207 27.47 30.99 18.89
C VAL A 207 26.43 31.37 19.96
N LYS A 208 26.53 32.58 20.51
CA LYS A 208 25.44 33.17 21.31
C LYS A 208 24.26 33.41 20.37
N ARG A 209 23.21 32.58 20.50
CA ARG A 209 21.91 32.88 19.87
C ARG A 209 21.31 34.08 20.61
N MET A 210 21.23 35.23 19.95
CA MET A 210 20.37 36.32 20.41
C MET A 210 18.92 35.93 20.12
N ILE A 211 18.12 35.85 21.18
CA ILE A 211 16.67 35.76 21.10
C ILE A 211 16.18 37.19 20.84
N LYS A 212 15.37 37.37 19.80
CA LYS A 212 14.53 38.54 19.61
C LYS A 212 13.15 38.06 19.18
#